data_AF-A0A0G0ALE5-F1
#
_entry.id   AF-A0A0G0ALE5-F1
#
_cell.length_a   1.000
_cell.length_b   1.000
_cell.length_c   1.000
_cell.angle_alpha   90.00
_cell.angle_beta   90.00
_cell.angle_gamma   90.00
#
_symmetry.space_group_name_H-M   'P 1'
#
loop_
_entity.id
_entity.type
_entity.pdbx_description
1 polymer ?
#
loop_
_entity_poly.entity_id
_entity_poly.type
_entity_poly.pdbx_seq_one_letter_code
_entity_poly.pdbx_strand_id
1 'polypeptide(L)'
;MATLTETAYYARKFIKWGSIGFVVFIILRLSLIATVDYIKKTFPPPPLKPNYAFGKLPQIKFDGSVASASADIKYSLQTVSGGLPKIPDAAYVYFMPKNRINLLSLS
;
A
#
# COMPACT_ATOMS: atom_id res chain seq x y z
N MET A 1 -21.38 42.18 34.87
CA MET A 1 -20.49 42.99 34.02
C MET A 1 -19.06 42.61 34.40
N ALA A 2 -18.24 42.18 33.45
CA ALA A 2 -16.87 41.76 33.76
C ALA A 2 -16.04 42.97 34.20
N THR A 3 -15.50 42.94 35.40
CA THR A 3 -14.58 43.98 35.88
C THR A 3 -13.18 43.69 35.34
N LEU A 4 -12.42 44.74 34.97
CA LEU A 4 -11.08 44.60 34.37
C LEU A 4 -10.13 43.74 35.23
N THR A 5 -10.32 43.77 36.55
CA THR A 5 -9.53 43.01 37.53
C THR A 5 -9.86 41.52 37.48
N GLU A 6 -11.14 41.18 37.37
CA GLU A 6 -11.60 39.79 37.32
C GLU A 6 -11.16 39.11 36.01
N THR A 7 -11.28 39.79 34.87
CA THR A 7 -10.79 39.28 33.58
C THR A 7 -9.27 39.11 33.58
N ALA A 8 -8.50 40.03 34.17
CA ALA A 8 -7.05 39.89 34.29
C ALA A 8 -6.63 38.69 35.15
N TYR A 9 -7.37 38.40 36.23
CA TYR A 9 -7.13 37.25 37.08
C TYR A 9 -7.35 35.93 36.34
N TYR A 10 -8.49 35.78 35.66
CA TYR A 10 -8.79 34.58 34.89
C TYR A 10 -7.85 34.40 33.69
N ALA A 11 -7.47 35.49 33.01
CA ALA A 11 -6.51 35.43 31.90
C ALA A 11 -5.16 34.86 32.33
N ARG A 12 -4.59 35.33 33.45
CA ARG A 12 -3.32 34.79 33.98
C ARG A 12 -3.42 33.32 34.36
N LYS A 13 -4.54 32.92 34.97
CA LYS A 13 -4.80 31.52 35.32
C LYS A 13 -4.93 30.64 34.08
N PHE A 14 -5.63 31.13 33.05
CA PHE A 14 -5.78 30.45 31.78
C PHE A 14 -4.46 30.30 31.03
N ILE A 15 -3.60 31.32 31.03
CA ILE A 15 -2.28 31.22 30.39
C ILE A 15 -1.42 30.16 31.08
N LYS A 16 -1.41 30.12 32.42
CA LYS A 16 -0.62 29.13 33.18
C LYS A 16 -1.10 27.70 32.94
N TRP A 17 -2.40 27.47 33.04
CA TRP A 17 -2.97 26.13 32.84
C TRP A 17 -3.04 25.73 31.37
N GLY A 18 -3.28 26.69 30.49
CA GLY A 18 -3.29 26.51 29.04
C GLY A 18 -1.92 26.16 28.49
N SER A 19 -0.84 26.79 28.98
CA SER A 19 0.51 26.42 28.55
C SER A 19 0.90 25.01 28.98
N ILE A 20 0.55 24.61 30.21
CA ILE A 20 0.73 23.24 30.70
C ILE A 20 -0.08 22.24 29.87
N GLY A 21 -1.36 22.54 29.62
CA GLY A 21 -2.22 21.72 28.77
C GLY A 21 -1.68 21.57 27.35
N PHE A 22 -1.12 22.64 26.78
CA PHE A 22 -0.52 22.64 25.46
C PHE A 22 0.73 21.75 25.39
N VAL A 23 1.60 21.82 26.40
CA VAL A 23 2.78 20.95 26.49
C VAL A 23 2.37 19.48 26.61
N VAL A 24 1.39 19.17 27.47
CA VAL A 24 0.85 17.80 27.62
C VAL A 24 0.25 17.31 26.31
N PHE A 25 -0.49 18.17 25.60
CA PHE A 25 -1.08 17.83 24.30
C PHE A 25 -0.01 17.50 23.26
N ILE A 26 1.09 18.26 23.21
CA ILE A 26 2.21 17.96 22.30
C ILE A 26 2.82 16.59 22.61
N ILE A 27 3.07 16.30 23.89
CA ILE A 27 3.64 15.01 24.31
C ILE A 27 2.71 13.85 23.94
N LEU A 28 1.41 14.01 24.18
CA LEU A 28 0.39 13.02 23.82
C LEU A 28 0.32 12.80 22.30
N ARG A 29 0.36 13.87 21.50
CA ARG A 29 0.37 13.77 20.04
C ARG A 29 1.60 12.99 19.56
N LEU A 30 2.78 13.32 20.10
CA LEU A 30 4.02 12.66 19.72
C LEU A 30 4.00 11.17 20.05
N SER A 31 3.53 10.82 21.25
CA SER A 31 3.46 9.42 21.68
C SER A 31 2.50 8.61 20.81
N LEU A 32 1.33 9.14 20.45
CA LEU A 32 0.39 8.47 19.56
C LEU A 32 0.98 8.18 18.19
N ILE A 33 1.69 9.14 17.59
CA ILE A 33 2.34 8.95 16.29
C ILE A 33 3.40 7.86 16.40
N ALA A 34 4.26 7.94 17.42
CA ALA A 34 5.31 6.95 17.65
C ALA A 34 4.76 5.54 17.88
N THR A 35 3.66 5.41 18.64
CA THR A 35 2.99 4.12 18.87
C THR A 35 2.40 3.56 17.57
N VAL A 36 1.73 4.38 16.76
CA VAL A 36 1.18 3.94 15.47
C VAL A 36 2.29 3.47 14.54
N ASP A 37 3.40 4.20 14.47
CA ASP A 37 4.54 3.83 13.63
C ASP A 37 5.24 2.56 14.13
N TYR A 38 5.34 2.39 15.45
CA TYR A 38 5.86 1.17 16.07
C TYR A 38 4.98 -0.04 15.74
N ILE A 39 3.65 0.10 15.85
CA ILE A 39 2.69 -0.96 15.51
C ILE A 39 2.79 -1.32 14.02
N LYS A 40 2.88 -0.34 13.12
CA LYS A 40 3.03 -0.60 11.67
C LYS A 40 4.35 -1.30 11.31
N LYS A 41 5.42 -1.04 12.05
CA LYS A 41 6.72 -1.70 11.84
C LYS A 41 6.74 -3.13 12.38
N THR A 42 6.09 -3.36 13.53
CA THR A 42 6.03 -4.69 14.18
C THR A 42 5.03 -5.62 13.50
N PHE A 43 3.91 -5.08 13.03
CA PHE A 43 2.90 -5.80 12.25
C PHE A 43 2.84 -5.16 10.86
N PRO A 44 3.75 -5.54 9.94
CA PRO A 44 3.66 -5.08 8.57
C PRO A 44 2.26 -5.40 8.03
N PRO A 45 1.58 -4.43 7.39
CA PRO A 45 0.26 -4.69 6.83
C PRO A 45 0.34 -5.90 5.91
N PRO A 46 -0.63 -6.82 5.98
CA PRO A 46 -0.60 -8.04 5.19
C PRO A 46 -0.43 -7.67 3.71
N PRO A 47 0.42 -8.40 2.97
CA PRO A 47 0.60 -8.15 1.54
C PRO A 47 -0.77 -8.14 0.87
N LEU A 48 -0.93 -7.23 -0.09
CA LEU A 48 -2.18 -7.05 -0.84
C LEU A 48 -2.69 -8.42 -1.26
N LYS A 49 -3.84 -8.84 -0.69
CA LYS A 49 -4.43 -10.13 -1.03
C LYS A 49 -4.60 -10.19 -2.55
N PRO A 50 -4.12 -11.24 -3.23
CA PRO A 50 -4.30 -11.38 -4.67
C PRO A 50 -5.78 -11.24 -5.01
N ASN A 51 -6.11 -10.34 -5.92
CA ASN A 51 -7.48 -10.17 -6.36
C ASN A 51 -7.85 -11.39 -7.23
N TYR A 52 -8.64 -12.32 -6.68
CA TYR A 52 -9.11 -13.53 -7.39
C TYR A 52 -10.15 -13.22 -8.49
N ALA A 53 -10.25 -11.97 -8.96
CA ALA A 53 -11.22 -11.54 -9.97
C ALA A 53 -11.16 -12.37 -11.27
N PHE A 54 -9.97 -12.90 -11.62
CA PHE A 54 -9.78 -13.71 -12.83
C PHE A 54 -9.91 -15.23 -12.61
N GLY A 55 -10.36 -15.66 -11.42
CA GLY A 55 -10.44 -17.09 -11.08
C GLY A 55 -9.07 -17.77 -11.03
N LYS A 56 -9.06 -19.09 -10.87
CA LYS A 56 -7.84 -19.89 -11.03
C LYS A 56 -7.64 -20.17 -12.52
N LEU A 57 -6.42 -19.98 -13.02
CA LEU A 57 -6.07 -20.42 -14.37
C LEU A 57 -6.34 -21.93 -14.47
N PRO A 58 -7.04 -22.40 -15.51
CA PRO A 58 -7.27 -23.83 -15.70
C PRO A 58 -5.93 -24.53 -15.85
N GLN A 59 -5.79 -25.69 -15.21
CA GLN A 59 -4.57 -26.48 -15.32
C GLN A 59 -4.38 -26.88 -16.78
N ILE A 60 -3.29 -26.41 -17.38
CA ILE A 60 -2.89 -26.81 -18.74
C ILE A 60 -2.56 -28.30 -18.68
N LYS A 61 -3.40 -29.11 -19.31
CA LYS A 61 -3.10 -30.52 -19.57
C LYS A 61 -2.22 -30.55 -20.81
N PHE A 62 -0.94 -30.87 -20.63
CA PHE A 62 -0.08 -31.18 -21.76
C PHE A 62 -0.45 -32.60 -22.22
N ASP A 63 -1.17 -32.69 -23.34
CA ASP A 63 -1.54 -33.98 -23.93
C ASP A 63 -0.27 -34.66 -24.45
N GLY A 64 0.24 -35.63 -23.67
CA GLY A 64 0.67 -36.95 -24.15
C GLY A 64 1.81 -37.09 -25.16
N SER A 65 2.38 -36.04 -25.73
CA SER A 65 3.64 -36.12 -26.47
C SER A 65 4.77 -35.57 -25.60
N VAL A 66 4.94 -36.18 -24.44
CA VAL A 66 6.23 -36.12 -23.73
C VAL A 66 7.23 -36.68 -24.74
N ALA A 67 8.10 -35.84 -25.26
CA ALA A 67 9.25 -36.31 -26.02
C ALA A 67 9.87 -37.44 -25.17
N SER A 68 9.96 -38.65 -25.74
CA SER A 68 10.49 -39.83 -25.05
C SER A 68 11.74 -39.41 -24.28
N ALA A 69 11.95 -39.96 -23.07
CA ALA A 69 13.11 -39.66 -22.22
C ALA A 69 14.50 -39.86 -22.91
N SER A 70 14.51 -40.35 -24.15
CA SER A 70 15.65 -40.48 -25.06
C SER A 70 15.92 -39.27 -25.96
N ALA A 71 15.06 -38.25 -26.00
CA ALA A 71 15.31 -37.01 -26.72
C ALA A 71 16.08 -36.06 -25.80
N ASP A 72 17.40 -35.98 -25.98
CA ASP A 72 18.29 -35.04 -25.26
C ASP A 72 18.03 -33.59 -25.71
N ILE A 73 16.84 -33.07 -25.41
CA ILE A 73 16.42 -31.72 -25.78
C ILE A 73 17.05 -30.73 -24.79
N LYS A 74 18.13 -30.09 -25.22
CA LYS A 74 18.81 -29.04 -24.46
C LYS A 74 18.13 -27.70 -24.67
N TYR A 75 17.40 -27.24 -23.67
CA TYR A 75 16.83 -25.89 -23.65
C TYR A 75 17.88 -24.91 -23.11
N SER A 76 18.17 -23.85 -23.88
CA SER A 76 19.02 -22.74 -23.44
C SER A 76 18.22 -21.45 -23.47
N LEU A 77 18.17 -20.74 -22.33
CA LEU A 77 17.48 -19.46 -22.20
C LEU A 77 18.42 -18.34 -22.63
N GLN A 78 18.23 -17.83 -23.85
CA GLN A 78 18.95 -16.66 -24.35
C GLN A 78 18.32 -15.36 -23.83
N THR A 79 18.47 -15.11 -22.53
CA THR A 79 18.11 -13.83 -21.91
C THR A 79 19.38 -13.01 -21.68
N VAL A 80 19.27 -11.68 -21.66
CA VAL A 80 20.42 -10.77 -21.44
C VAL A 80 21.12 -11.07 -20.10
N SER A 81 20.36 -11.56 -19.12
CA SER A 81 20.83 -11.97 -17.80
C SER A 81 21.26 -13.44 -17.70
N GLY A 82 21.12 -14.24 -18.77
CA GLY A 82 21.45 -15.67 -18.77
C GLY A 82 20.57 -16.54 -17.85
N GLY A 83 19.47 -16.00 -17.35
CA GLY A 83 18.62 -16.67 -16.36
C GLY A 83 17.25 -16.01 -16.22
N LEU A 84 16.33 -16.71 -15.55
CA LEU A 84 14.99 -16.21 -15.27
C LEU A 84 15.08 -14.97 -14.36
N PRO A 85 14.45 -13.84 -14.73
CA PRO A 85 14.38 -12.68 -13.86
C PRO A 85 13.56 -13.03 -12.61
N LYS A 86 13.76 -12.28 -11.52
CA LYS A 86 12.97 -12.44 -10.30
C LYS A 86 11.52 -12.01 -10.57
N ILE A 87 10.64 -12.96 -10.80
CA ILE A 87 9.21 -12.71 -11.07
C ILE A 87 8.49 -12.47 -9.72
N PRO A 88 7.74 -11.36 -9.56
CA PRO A 88 6.92 -11.15 -8.38
C PRO A 88 5.72 -12.11 -8.36
N ASP A 89 5.27 -12.50 -7.16
CA ASP A 89 4.13 -13.41 -6.96
C ASP A 89 2.78 -12.80 -7.41
N ALA A 90 2.74 -11.48 -7.56
CA ALA A 90 1.57 -10.75 -8.05
C ALA A 90 1.96 -9.78 -9.17
N ALA A 91 1.10 -9.69 -10.19
CA ALA A 91 1.19 -8.72 -11.28
C ALA A 91 0.17 -7.59 -11.05
N TYR A 92 0.56 -6.36 -11.41
CA TYR A 92 -0.37 -5.23 -11.40
C TYR A 92 -1.31 -5.30 -12.60
N VAL A 93 -2.62 -5.36 -12.34
CA VAL A 93 -3.65 -5.28 -13.38
C VAL A 93 -4.17 -3.85 -13.41
N TYR A 94 -3.86 -3.13 -14.48
CA TYR A 94 -4.38 -1.79 -14.71
C TYR A 94 -5.67 -1.84 -15.52
N PHE A 95 -6.69 -1.09 -15.09
CA PHE A 95 -7.89 -0.90 -15.89
C PHE A 95 -7.56 -0.03 -17.10
N MET A 96 -7.69 -0.60 -18.29
CA MET A 96 -7.53 0.12 -19.54
C MET A 96 -8.92 0.44 -20.11
N PRO A 97 -9.44 1.67 -19.96
CA PRO A 97 -10.74 2.03 -20.51
C PRO A 97 -10.67 1.93 -22.04
N LYS A 98 -11.56 1.12 -22.63
CA LYS A 98 -11.71 1.09 -24.09
C LYS A 98 -12.33 2.41 -24.53
N ASN A 99 -11.72 3.07 -25.52
CA ASN A 99 -12.31 4.24 -26.13
C ASN A 99 -13.65 3.81 -26.77
N ARG A 100 -14.76 4.36 -26.28
CA ARG A 100 -16.10 4.09 -26.82
C ARG A 100 -16.32 5.08 -27.93
N ILE A 101 -16.69 4.59 -29.12
CA ILE A 101 -17.06 5.46 -30.25
C ILE A 101 -18.21 6.36 -29.79
N ASN A 102 -18.00 7.66 -29.83
CA ASN A 102 -19.01 8.68 -29.57
C ASN A 102 -18.95 9.74 -30.68
N LEU A 103 -19.96 10.60 -30.76
CA LEU A 103 -20.04 11.61 -31.83
C LEU A 103 -18.80 12.54 -31.89
N LEU A 104 -18.04 12.63 -30.79
CA LEU A 104 -16.85 13.47 -30.63
C LEU A 104 -15.53 12.71 -30.83
N SER A 105 -15.55 11.41 -31.14
CA SER A 105 -14.32 10.60 -31.24
C SER A 105 -13.62 10.67 -32.60
N LEU A 106 -14.08 11.57 -33.48
CA LEU A 106 -13.67 11.68 -34.89
C LEU A 106 -13.23 13.10 -35.30
N SER A 107 -13.12 14.03 -34.34
CA SER A 107 -12.62 15.39 -34.57
C SER A 107 -11.18 15.55 -34.10
#